data_AF-A0A931BCK0-F1
#
_entry.id   AF-A0A931BCK0-F1
#
_cell.length_a   1.000
_cell.length_b   1.000
_cell.length_c   1.000
_cell.angle_alpha   90.00
_cell.angle_beta   90.00
_cell.angle_gamma   90.00
#
_symmetry.space_group_name_H-M   'P 1'
#
loop_
_entity.id
_entity.type
_entity.pdbx_description
1 polymer ?
#
loop_
_entity_poly.entity_id
_entity_poly.type
_entity_poly.pdbx_seq_one_letter_code
_entity_poly.pdbx_strand_id
1 'polypeptide(L)'
;MALGKLRVHFRNAAGQVLEQPTGRYIIIRYTNGPRRFADLQTLLGHGKQLLALRQWHKVVGDHRRMTPFTPAESAWVTDCWLSMPRTRMREFFGAVLLPADVLGRIPTEQAEGEAIANALTYRLFAEESEAAAWLEQLP
;
A
#
# COMPACT_ATOMS: atom_id res chain seq x y z
N MET A 1 -14.84 -11.26 14.93
CA MET A 1 -14.77 -10.18 13.92
C MET A 1 -14.69 -10.83 12.55
N ALA A 2 -15.61 -10.52 11.63
CA ALA A 2 -15.61 -11.11 10.30
C ALA A 2 -14.60 -10.36 9.43
N LEU A 3 -13.41 -10.94 9.24
CA LEU A 3 -12.50 -10.55 8.17
C LEU A 3 -13.28 -10.64 6.86
N GLY A 4 -13.66 -9.49 6.30
CA GLY A 4 -14.40 -9.45 5.04
C GLY A 4 -13.63 -10.22 3.97
N LYS A 5 -14.34 -10.97 3.13
CA LYS A 5 -13.71 -11.75 2.06
C LYS A 5 -13.02 -10.78 1.09
N LEU A 6 -11.69 -10.87 1.01
CA LEU A 6 -10.89 -10.13 0.04
C LEU A 6 -11.38 -10.45 -1.38
N ARG A 7 -11.52 -9.43 -2.21
CA ARG A 7 -11.93 -9.58 -3.61
C ARG A 7 -10.79 -9.14 -4.51
N VAL A 8 -10.41 -9.97 -5.49
CA VAL A 8 -9.39 -9.58 -6.46
C VAL A 8 -10.00 -8.58 -7.44
N HIS A 9 -9.46 -7.36 -7.46
CA HIS A 9 -9.83 -6.33 -8.42
C HIS A 9 -9.01 -6.45 -9.70
N PHE A 10 -7.70 -6.67 -9.55
CA PHE A 10 -6.76 -6.72 -10.66
C PHE A 10 -5.56 -7.61 -10.33
N ARG A 11 -4.94 -8.22 -11.34
CA ARG A 11 -3.73 -9.04 -11.20
C ARG A 11 -2.87 -8.97 -12.47
N ASN A 12 -1.56 -8.85 -12.29
CA ASN A 12 -0.57 -9.00 -13.37
C ASN A 12 0.74 -9.61 -12.82
N ALA A 13 1.81 -9.56 -13.61
CA ALA A 13 3.11 -10.09 -13.23
C ALA A 13 3.74 -9.37 -12.02
N ALA A 14 3.47 -8.07 -11.81
CA ALA A 14 4.00 -7.32 -10.68
C ALA A 14 3.28 -7.64 -9.35
N GLY A 15 2.01 -8.05 -9.40
CA GLY A 15 1.21 -8.23 -8.19
C GLY A 15 -0.28 -8.34 -8.43
N GLN A 16 -1.04 -8.07 -7.38
CA GLN A 16 -2.50 -8.01 -7.42
C GLN A 16 -3.02 -6.88 -6.53
N VAL A 17 -4.15 -6.30 -6.94
CA VAL A 17 -4.94 -5.35 -6.16
C VAL A 17 -6.15 -6.10 -5.62
N LEU A 18 -6.32 -6.05 -4.30
CA LEU A 18 -7.42 -6.66 -3.57
C LEU A 18 -8.28 -5.56 -2.94
N GLU A 19 -9.60 -5.72 -3.01
CA GLU A 19 -10.57 -4.92 -2.28
C GLU A 19 -10.84 -5.57 -0.92
N GLN A 20 -10.81 -4.78 0.16
CA GLN A 20 -11.35 -5.15 1.46
C GLN A 20 -12.57 -4.28 1.78
N PRO A 21 -13.80 -4.70 1.38
CA PRO A 21 -14.99 -3.88 1.51
C PRO A 21 -15.35 -3.53 2.97
N THR A 22 -15.10 -4.45 3.90
CA THR A 22 -15.44 -4.24 5.33
C THR A 22 -14.57 -3.15 5.95
N GLY A 23 -13.27 -3.15 5.63
CA GLY A 23 -12.30 -2.16 6.13
C GLY A 23 -12.18 -0.90 5.27
N ARG A 24 -12.81 -0.87 4.08
CA ARG A 24 -12.76 0.24 3.12
C ARG A 24 -11.33 0.64 2.73
N TYR A 25 -10.51 -0.37 2.47
CA TYR A 25 -9.14 -0.20 2.00
C TYR A 25 -8.84 -1.17 0.86
N ILE A 26 -7.78 -0.87 0.11
CA ILE A 26 -7.22 -1.79 -0.89
C ILE A 26 -5.95 -2.44 -0.35
N ILE A 27 -5.62 -3.62 -0.85
CA ILE A 27 -4.32 -4.26 -0.60
C ILE A 27 -3.61 -4.42 -1.95
N ILE A 28 -2.41 -3.87 -2.05
CA ILE A 28 -1.50 -4.07 -3.17
C ILE A 28 -0.50 -5.14 -2.73
N ARG A 29 -0.70 -6.36 -3.21
CA ARG A 29 0.17 -7.49 -2.87
C ARG A 29 1.13 -7.75 -4.02
N TYR A 30 2.42 -7.49 -3.78
CA TYR A 30 3.45 -7.67 -4.78
C TYR A 30 3.83 -9.15 -4.92
N THR A 31 4.15 -9.55 -6.15
CA THR A 31 4.66 -10.90 -6.44
C THR A 31 6.18 -10.91 -6.32
N ASN A 32 6.74 -12.08 -6.01
CA ASN A 32 8.19 -12.29 -6.05
C ASN A 32 8.69 -12.40 -7.49
N GLY A 33 9.90 -11.89 -7.74
CA GLY A 33 10.60 -12.05 -9.01
C GLY A 33 10.69 -10.76 -9.85
N PRO A 34 11.32 -10.86 -11.03
CA PRO A 34 11.52 -9.72 -11.91
C PRO A 34 10.17 -9.19 -12.37
N ARG A 35 9.88 -7.93 -12.03
CA ARG A 35 8.74 -7.19 -12.57
C ARG A 35 9.22 -6.28 -13.69
N ARG A 36 8.40 -6.10 -14.71
CA ARG A 36 8.62 -5.03 -15.69
C ARG A 36 8.05 -3.75 -15.10
N PHE A 37 8.72 -2.64 -15.38
CA PHE A 37 8.26 -1.35 -14.88
C PHE A 37 6.82 -1.02 -15.35
N ALA A 38 6.47 -1.36 -16.59
CA ALA A 38 5.10 -1.20 -17.11
C ALA A 38 4.05 -2.03 -16.32
N ASP A 39 4.41 -3.21 -15.82
CA ASP A 39 3.51 -4.02 -15.00
C ASP A 39 3.30 -3.35 -13.63
N LEU A 40 4.35 -2.78 -13.04
CA LEU A 40 4.24 -2.00 -11.80
C LEU A 40 3.33 -0.78 -12.01
N GLN A 41 3.52 -0.05 -13.12
CA GLN A 41 2.73 1.12 -13.43
C GLN A 41 1.24 0.79 -13.59
N THR A 42 0.96 -0.30 -14.29
CA THR A 42 -0.41 -0.82 -14.49
C THR A 42 -1.03 -1.22 -13.15
N LEU A 43 -0.28 -1.96 -12.31
CA LEU A 43 -0.74 -2.42 -11.00
C LEU A 43 -1.14 -1.25 -10.10
N LEU A 44 -0.26 -0.26 -9.97
CA LEU A 44 -0.53 0.92 -9.16
C LEU A 44 -1.63 1.79 -9.76
N GLY A 45 -1.68 1.92 -11.09
CA GLY A 45 -2.77 2.61 -11.79
C GLY A 45 -4.15 2.05 -11.45
N HIS A 46 -4.32 0.72 -11.47
CA HIS A 46 -5.56 0.06 -11.04
C HIS A 46 -5.89 0.31 -9.57
N GLY A 47 -4.88 0.30 -8.69
CA GLY A 47 -5.05 0.65 -7.27
C GLY A 47 -5.57 2.07 -7.09
N LYS A 48 -4.96 3.05 -7.79
CA LYS A 48 -5.40 4.46 -7.75
C LYS A 48 -6.83 4.63 -8.25
N GLN A 49 -7.15 4.02 -9.38
CA GLN A 49 -8.48 4.10 -9.97
C GLN A 49 -9.53 3.51 -9.02
N LEU A 50 -9.24 2.37 -8.40
CA LEU A 50 -10.14 1.74 -7.44
C LEU A 50 -10.38 2.62 -6.21
N LEU A 51 -9.33 3.21 -5.64
CA LEU A 51 -9.45 4.16 -4.52
C LEU A 51 -10.32 5.36 -4.89
N ALA A 52 -10.11 5.93 -6.08
CA ALA A 52 -10.92 7.05 -6.57
C ALA A 52 -12.40 6.66 -6.79
N LEU A 53 -12.66 5.51 -7.42
CA LEU A 53 -14.01 5.00 -7.68
C LEU A 53 -14.79 4.71 -6.40
N ARG A 54 -14.11 4.24 -5.35
CA ARG A 54 -14.72 3.93 -4.05
C ARG A 54 -14.69 5.09 -3.06
N GLN A 55 -14.01 6.19 -3.41
CA GLN A 55 -13.69 7.29 -2.49
C GLN A 55 -13.00 6.79 -1.21
N TRP A 56 -12.14 5.77 -1.35
CA TRP A 56 -11.35 5.23 -0.26
C TRP A 56 -9.99 5.91 -0.20
N HIS A 57 -9.45 6.03 1.01
CA HIS A 57 -8.22 6.77 1.31
C HIS A 57 -7.21 5.93 2.11
N LYS A 58 -7.42 4.60 2.13
CA LYS A 58 -6.61 3.65 2.90
C LYS A 58 -6.02 2.57 1.98
N VAL A 59 -4.73 2.32 2.10
CA VAL A 59 -4.01 1.30 1.31
C VAL A 59 -3.11 0.45 2.19
N VAL A 60 -3.03 -0.85 1.90
CA VAL A 60 -2.01 -1.76 2.41
C VAL A 60 -1.06 -2.13 1.28
N GLY A 61 0.24 -1.90 1.44
CA GLY A 61 1.29 -2.40 0.54
C GLY A 61 1.98 -3.62 1.12
N ASP A 62 1.73 -4.81 0.58
CA ASP A 62 2.39 -6.05 1.04
C ASP A 62 3.70 -6.28 0.27
N HIS A 63 4.80 -5.77 0.84
CA HIS A 63 6.15 -5.79 0.25
C HIS A 63 6.96 -7.03 0.67
N ARG A 64 6.40 -7.93 1.50
CA ARG A 64 7.14 -9.05 2.12
C ARG A 64 7.81 -9.98 1.11
N ARG A 65 7.23 -10.11 -0.08
CA ARG A 65 7.76 -10.95 -1.16
C ARG A 65 8.35 -10.15 -2.32
N MET A 66 8.42 -8.83 -2.17
CA MET A 66 8.81 -7.92 -3.24
C MET A 66 10.33 -7.80 -3.30
N THR A 67 10.89 -7.88 -4.51
CA THR A 67 12.25 -7.37 -4.75
C THR A 67 12.25 -5.85 -4.55
N PRO A 68 13.26 -5.23 -3.93
CA PRO A 68 13.31 -3.78 -3.75
C PRO A 68 13.06 -2.99 -5.04
N PHE A 69 12.49 -1.79 -4.93
CA PHE A 69 12.31 -0.89 -6.07
C PHE A 69 13.66 -0.48 -6.65
N THR A 70 13.74 -0.45 -7.98
CA THR A 70 14.84 0.24 -8.67
C THR A 70 14.67 1.75 -8.48
N PRO A 71 15.74 2.56 -8.62
CA PRO A 71 15.63 4.01 -8.46
C PRO A 71 14.56 4.66 -9.36
N ALA A 72 14.43 4.18 -10.61
CA ALA A 72 13.43 4.66 -11.56
C ALA A 72 12.00 4.33 -11.11
N GLU A 73 11.78 3.13 -10.56
CA GLU A 73 10.50 2.74 -10.00
C GLU A 73 10.17 3.55 -8.76
N SER A 74 11.11 3.73 -7.83
CA SER A 74 10.91 4.54 -6.62
C SER A 74 10.49 5.97 -6.96
N ALA A 75 11.20 6.62 -7.88
CA ALA A 75 10.88 7.98 -8.31
C ALA A 75 9.46 8.07 -8.90
N TRP A 76 9.09 7.10 -9.74
CA TRP A 76 7.76 7.06 -10.33
C TRP A 76 6.67 6.72 -9.33
N VAL A 77 6.91 5.79 -8.39
CA VAL A 77 5.95 5.45 -7.32
C VAL A 77 5.66 6.69 -6.48
N THR A 78 6.69 7.44 -6.10
CA THR A 78 6.53 8.70 -5.36
C THR A 78 5.67 9.70 -6.13
N ASP A 79 5.95 9.93 -7.42
CA ASP A 79 5.16 10.82 -8.29
C ASP A 79 3.71 10.32 -8.48
N CYS A 80 3.55 9.00 -8.63
CA CYS A 80 2.26 8.35 -8.78
C CYS A 80 1.36 8.57 -7.56
N TRP A 81 1.90 8.50 -6.34
CA TRP A 81 1.12 8.80 -5.14
C TRP A 81 0.94 10.30 -4.90
N LEU A 82 1.96 11.11 -5.22
CA LEU A 82 1.90 12.58 -5.17
C LEU A 82 0.83 13.19 -6.06
N SER A 83 0.65 12.62 -7.25
CA SER A 83 -0.32 13.08 -8.24
C SER A 83 -1.77 12.68 -7.93
N MET A 84 -2.04 11.98 -6.82
CA MET A 84 -3.44 11.74 -6.43
C MET A 84 -4.12 13.07 -6.10
N PRO A 85 -5.27 13.37 -6.73
CA PRO A 85 -6.02 14.57 -6.39
C PRO A 85 -6.39 14.51 -4.92
N ARG A 86 -5.89 15.48 -4.15
CA ARG A 86 -6.33 15.72 -2.78
C ARG A 86 -7.79 16.14 -2.83
N THR A 87 -8.71 15.18 -2.76
CA THR A 87 -10.13 15.51 -2.74
C THR A 87 -10.47 16.13 -1.39
N ARG A 88 -10.41 17.46 -1.34
CA ARG A 88 -10.84 18.42 -0.31
C ARG A 88 -10.57 18.18 1.18
N MET A 89 -10.43 16.98 1.77
CA MET A 89 -10.25 16.84 3.22
C MET A 89 -9.93 15.44 3.81
N ARG A 90 -9.42 14.45 3.06
CA ARG A 90 -9.03 13.15 3.66
C ARG A 90 -7.54 12.89 3.50
N GLU A 91 -6.86 12.75 4.65
CA GLU A 91 -5.49 12.25 4.74
C GLU A 91 -5.44 10.83 4.14
N PHE A 92 -4.39 10.55 3.39
CA PHE A 92 -4.18 9.24 2.80
C PHE A 92 -3.39 8.38 3.78
N PHE A 93 -3.88 7.18 4.10
CA PHE A 93 -3.25 6.28 5.05
C PHE A 93 -2.66 5.05 4.37
N GLY A 94 -1.40 4.75 4.65
CA GLY A 94 -0.67 3.64 4.07
C GLY A 94 -0.12 2.70 5.13
N ALA A 95 -0.54 1.43 5.14
CA ALA A 95 0.12 0.41 5.93
C ALA A 95 1.06 -0.39 5.02
N VAL A 96 2.35 -0.49 5.36
CA VAL A 96 3.32 -1.24 4.54
C VAL A 96 3.76 -2.47 5.31
N LEU A 97 3.51 -3.66 4.75
CA LEU A 97 4.00 -4.91 5.31
C LEU A 97 5.40 -5.21 4.79
N LEU A 98 6.37 -5.28 5.70
CA LEU A 98 7.76 -5.63 5.39
C LEU A 98 8.12 -6.99 6.00
N PRO A 99 9.11 -7.70 5.43
CA PRO A 99 9.71 -8.84 6.11
C PRO A 99 10.24 -8.42 7.48
N ALA A 100 10.08 -9.26 8.50
CA ALA A 100 10.50 -8.95 9.87
C ALA A 100 12.02 -8.65 9.96
N ASP A 101 12.83 -9.32 9.14
CA ASP A 101 14.27 -9.10 9.04
C ASP A 101 14.65 -7.76 8.40
N VAL A 102 13.78 -7.20 7.55
CA VAL A 102 13.94 -5.87 6.96
C VAL A 102 13.47 -4.82 7.96
N LEU A 103 12.32 -5.03 8.60
CA LEU A 103 11.79 -4.11 9.61
C LEU A 103 12.78 -3.92 10.78
N GLY A 104 13.39 -5.01 11.26
CA GLY A 104 14.39 -4.96 12.33
C GLY A 104 15.71 -4.25 11.98
N ARG A 105 15.91 -3.88 10.70
CA ARG A 105 17.06 -3.09 10.25
C ARG A 105 16.74 -1.59 10.13
N ILE A 106 15.46 -1.23 10.17
CA ILE A 106 15.02 0.16 10.12
C ILE A 106 15.15 0.75 11.53
N PRO A 107 15.70 1.98 11.68
CA PRO A 107 15.75 2.64 12.99
C PRO A 107 14.37 2.67 13.64
N THR A 108 14.28 2.32 14.92
CA THR A 108 13.00 2.18 15.64
C THR A 108 12.13 3.43 15.55
N GLU A 109 12.74 4.62 15.55
CA GLU A 109 12.06 5.92 15.36
C GLU A 109 11.34 6.03 14.01
N GLN A 110 11.87 5.39 12.96
CA GLN A 110 11.28 5.32 11.62
C GLN A 110 10.34 4.11 11.44
N ALA A 111 10.55 3.03 12.20
CA ALA A 111 9.73 1.83 12.14
C ALA A 111 8.42 1.98 12.92
N GLU A 112 8.47 2.65 14.07
CA GLU A 112 7.30 2.86 14.95
C GLU A 112 6.55 4.17 14.64
N GLY A 113 7.24 5.14 14.04
CA GLY A 113 6.72 6.47 13.72
C GLY A 113 5.81 6.49 12.49
N GLU A 114 4.77 7.34 12.55
CA GLU A 114 4.02 7.75 11.36
C GLU A 114 4.92 8.65 10.52
N ALA A 115 5.34 8.13 9.37
CA ALA A 115 6.11 8.91 8.42
C ALA A 115 5.16 9.63 7.47
N ILE A 116 5.34 10.94 7.33
CA ILE A 116 4.57 11.77 6.41
C ILE A 116 5.39 11.94 5.14
N ALA A 117 5.03 11.19 4.10
CA ALA A 117 5.56 11.42 2.76
C ALA A 117 4.51 12.20 1.95
N ASN A 118 4.69 13.51 1.81
CA ASN A 118 3.86 14.35 0.96
C ASN A 118 2.33 14.28 1.21
N ALA A 119 1.93 14.17 2.48
CA ALA A 119 0.56 13.97 2.98
C ALA A 119 -0.03 12.56 2.85
N LEU A 120 0.80 11.56 2.56
CA LEU A 120 0.55 10.17 2.92
C LEU A 120 1.11 9.92 4.32
N THR A 121 0.23 9.61 5.27
CA THR A 121 0.61 9.09 6.58
C THR A 121 0.78 7.58 6.44
N TYR A 122 2.01 7.09 6.59
CA TYR A 122 2.25 5.65 6.51
C TYR A 122 2.94 5.09 7.75
N ARG A 123 2.66 3.82 8.00
CA ARG A 123 3.26 3.04 9.08
C ARG A 123 3.69 1.67 8.57
N LEU A 124 4.79 1.17 9.13
CA LEU A 124 5.38 -0.11 8.77
C LEU A 124 4.89 -1.20 9.74
N PHE A 125 4.59 -2.38 9.22
CA PHE A 125 4.13 -3.53 10.00
C PHE A 125 4.82 -4.81 9.53
N ALA A 126 4.93 -5.79 10.42
CA ALA A 126 5.35 -7.14 10.05
C ALA A 126 4.14 -7.99 9.61
N GLU A 127 2.99 -7.80 10.29
CA GLU A 127 1.81 -8.64 10.14
C GLU A 127 0.61 -7.91 9.53
N GLU A 128 -0.14 -8.63 8.69
CA GLU A 128 -1.36 -8.11 8.03
C GLU A 128 -2.45 -7.76 9.06
N SER A 129 -2.54 -8.51 10.16
CA SER A 129 -3.52 -8.27 11.23
C SER A 129 -3.30 -6.95 11.97
N GLU A 130 -2.04 -6.59 12.24
CA GLU A 130 -1.70 -5.32 12.91
C GLU A 130 -1.99 -4.13 12.00
N ALA A 131 -1.63 -4.24 10.72
CA ALA A 131 -1.94 -3.24 9.71
C ALA A 131 -3.45 -3.02 9.56
N ALA A 132 -4.23 -4.11 9.51
CA ALA A 132 -5.68 -4.03 9.43
C ALA A 132 -6.29 -3.36 10.68
N ALA A 133 -5.83 -3.74 11.88
CA ALA A 133 -6.30 -3.17 13.12
C ALA A 133 -6.03 -1.66 13.21
N TRP A 134 -4.84 -1.21 12.78
CA TRP A 134 -4.51 0.22 12.71
C TRP A 134 -5.38 0.96 11.69
N LEU A 135 -5.55 0.41 10.48
CA LEU A 135 -6.41 1.02 9.47
C LEU A 135 -7.89 1.11 9.89
N GLU A 136 -8.39 0.18 10.70
CA GLU A 136 -9.74 0.21 11.24
C GLU A 136 -9.94 1.31 12.30
N GLN A 137 -8.88 1.69 13.03
CA GLN A 137 -8.93 2.77 14.03
C GLN A 137 -8.90 4.17 13.39
N LEU A 138 -8.43 4.27 12.16
CA LEU A 138 -8.34 5.53 11.42
C LEU A 138 -9.70 5.98 10.85
N PRO A 139 -9.92 7.30 10.66
CA PRO A 139 -11.19 7.86 10.18
C PRO A 139 -11.54 7.55 8.71
#